data_AF-A0A2S8G8Y9-F1
#
_entry.id   AF-A0A2S8G8Y9-F1
#
_cell.length_a   1.000
_cell.length_b   1.000
_cell.length_c   1.000
_cell.angle_alpha   90.00
_cell.angle_beta   90.00
_cell.angle_gamma   90.00
#
_symmetry.space_group_name_H-M   'P 1'
#
loop_
_entity.id
_entity.type
_entity.pdbx_description
1 polymer ?
#
loop_
_entity_poly.entity_id
_entity_poly.type
_entity_poly.pdbx_seq_one_letter_code
_entity_poly.pdbx_strand_id
1 'polypeptide(L)'
;MDHQSTLRGITLLLILGFAGCASNGAIVDPLIYWDKDDPEFVAKYGPTPTQRIESLDNLAYRANRLSETERTSHSAKISQALAEEPNSVIRVHMVRALAKLNTPEAFAGLKSSLYDNDEAVRREAVTAMGVTKNPEAVALLGDVLIRDRDYDVRLSAAKSLGEFSSGAAHEALVPALDARDPAMRFAAIESLRKSSKVDYKGDTAKWREFAQGGNPEPPATSIAEQLIPSFLR
;
A
#
# COMPACT_ATOMS: atom_id res chain seq x y z
N MET A 1 -57.42 64.68 13.36
CA MET A 1 -56.14 65.22 12.85
C MET A 1 -55.28 64.03 12.51
N ASP A 2 -55.03 63.89 11.21
CA ASP A 2 -54.18 62.90 10.56
C ASP A 2 -52.77 62.86 11.16
N HIS A 3 -52.22 61.66 11.31
CA HIS A 3 -51.01 61.31 10.55
C HIS A 3 -50.81 59.81 10.49
N GLN A 4 -50.97 59.26 9.29
CA GLN A 4 -50.36 58.01 8.88
C GLN A 4 -48.83 58.15 8.86
N SER A 5 -48.11 57.14 9.32
CA SER A 5 -46.85 56.72 8.68
C SER A 5 -46.49 55.29 9.09
N THR A 6 -46.66 54.41 8.11
CA THR A 6 -46.18 53.03 8.04
C THR A 6 -44.66 52.99 8.01
N LEU A 7 -44.01 52.22 8.90
CA LEU A 7 -42.70 51.64 8.61
C LEU A 7 -42.83 50.12 8.59
N ARG A 8 -43.00 49.60 7.37
CA ARG A 8 -42.71 48.21 7.03
C ARG A 8 -41.19 48.02 7.16
N GLY A 9 -40.76 47.30 8.20
CA GLY A 9 -39.38 46.84 8.32
C GLY A 9 -39.08 45.84 7.21
N ILE A 10 -38.22 46.22 6.27
CA ILE A 10 -37.67 45.34 5.25
C ILE A 10 -36.64 44.45 5.95
N THR A 11 -36.97 43.18 6.16
CA THR A 11 -36.02 42.16 6.59
C THR A 11 -35.07 41.88 5.43
N LEU A 12 -33.87 42.46 5.49
CA LEU A 12 -32.79 42.15 4.55
C LEU A 12 -32.28 40.74 4.88
N LEU A 13 -32.73 39.75 4.11
CA LEU A 13 -32.16 38.40 4.10
C LEU A 13 -30.78 38.50 3.44
N LEU A 14 -29.76 38.72 4.28
CA LEU A 14 -28.36 38.52 3.91
C LEU A 14 -28.16 37.02 3.68
N ILE A 15 -28.33 36.59 2.43
CA ILE A 15 -27.82 35.32 1.95
C ILE A 15 -26.31 35.46 1.96
N LEU A 16 -25.70 35.05 3.08
CA LEU A 16 -24.30 34.68 3.13
C LEU A 16 -24.13 33.54 2.13
N GLY A 17 -23.66 33.89 0.94
CA GLY A 17 -23.12 32.90 0.02
C GLY A 17 -22.05 32.15 0.77
N PHE A 18 -22.29 30.86 1.02
CA PHE A 18 -21.23 29.94 1.37
C PHE A 18 -20.24 29.99 0.20
N ALA A 19 -19.15 30.72 0.40
CA ALA A 19 -17.96 30.55 -0.39
C ALA A 19 -17.67 29.05 -0.37
N GLY A 20 -17.80 28.41 -1.53
CA GLY A 20 -17.47 27.01 -1.69
C GLY A 20 -16.05 26.80 -1.20
N CYS A 21 -15.89 25.90 -0.24
CA CYS A 21 -14.60 25.30 0.06
C CYS A 21 -14.19 24.46 -1.15
N ALA A 22 -13.67 25.11 -2.18
CA ALA A 22 -12.78 24.46 -3.13
C ALA A 22 -11.36 24.55 -2.56
N SER A 23 -11.14 23.92 -1.40
CA SER A 23 -9.80 23.42 -1.12
C SER A 23 -9.64 22.22 -2.03
N ASN A 24 -9.10 22.44 -3.23
CA ASN A 24 -8.56 21.34 -4.03
C ASN A 24 -7.75 20.48 -3.05
N GLY A 25 -8.09 19.19 -2.92
CA GLY A 25 -7.46 18.23 -1.99
C GLY A 25 -5.96 18.00 -2.21
N ALA A 26 -5.27 18.95 -2.83
CA ALA A 26 -3.84 19.11 -2.75
C ALA A 26 -3.46 19.11 -1.27
N ILE A 27 -2.69 18.10 -0.91
CA ILE A 27 -1.89 18.08 0.30
C ILE A 27 -0.86 19.21 0.12
N VAL A 28 -1.27 20.45 0.36
CA VAL A 28 -0.38 21.61 0.45
C VAL A 28 0.20 21.59 1.86
N ASP A 29 1.17 20.70 2.06
CA ASP A 29 2.10 20.84 3.19
C ASP A 29 3.04 22.01 2.84
N PRO A 30 3.23 23.05 3.69
CA PRO A 30 4.05 24.22 3.35
C PRO A 30 5.55 23.95 3.19
N LEU A 31 5.99 22.69 3.20
CA LEU A 31 7.39 22.31 3.31
C LEU A 31 8.16 22.18 1.98
N ILE A 32 7.57 22.48 0.83
CA ILE A 32 8.25 22.30 -0.46
C ILE A 32 7.86 23.41 -1.45
N TYR A 33 8.67 24.46 -1.54
CA TYR A 33 8.68 25.35 -2.71
C TYR A 33 10.13 25.68 -3.07
N TRP A 34 10.59 25.16 -4.22
CA TRP A 34 11.80 25.63 -4.88
C TRP A 34 11.43 26.67 -5.94
N ASP A 35 12.33 27.65 -6.06
CA ASP A 35 12.30 28.94 -6.75
C ASP A 35 12.16 28.92 -8.30
N LYS A 36 11.51 27.90 -8.89
CA LYS A 36 11.48 27.73 -10.36
C LYS A 36 10.12 27.89 -11.02
N ASP A 37 9.04 27.83 -10.26
CA ASP A 37 7.69 27.91 -10.82
C ASP A 37 7.06 29.26 -10.48
N ASP A 38 6.51 29.91 -11.50
CA ASP A 38 5.81 31.19 -11.37
C ASP A 38 4.68 31.07 -10.33
N PRO A 39 4.73 31.83 -9.22
CA PRO A 39 3.70 31.81 -8.19
C PRO A 39 2.28 32.07 -8.73
N GLU A 40 2.14 32.87 -9.80
CA GLU A 40 0.85 33.12 -10.46
C GLU A 40 0.35 31.87 -11.22
N PHE A 41 1.26 31.12 -11.85
CA PHE A 41 0.94 29.87 -12.52
C PHE A 41 0.45 28.82 -11.53
N VAL A 42 1.15 28.66 -10.40
CA VAL A 42 0.75 27.72 -9.34
C VAL A 42 -0.58 28.14 -8.72
N ALA A 43 -0.79 29.44 -8.48
CA ALA A 43 -2.08 29.95 -7.98
C ALA A 43 -3.23 29.67 -8.95
N LYS A 44 -2.96 29.70 -10.26
CA LYS A 44 -3.98 29.50 -11.30
C LYS A 44 -4.27 28.04 -11.64
N TYR A 45 -3.25 27.18 -11.70
CA TYR A 45 -3.37 25.82 -12.22
C TYR A 45 -3.04 24.73 -11.18
N GLY A 46 -2.53 25.11 -10.02
CA GLY A 46 -2.07 24.17 -8.99
C GLY A 46 -0.75 23.48 -9.35
N PRO A 47 -0.28 22.55 -8.48
CA PRO A 47 0.96 21.82 -8.71
C PRO A 47 0.80 20.80 -9.85
N THR A 48 1.84 20.68 -10.68
CA THR A 48 1.96 19.68 -11.73
C THR A 48 2.01 18.25 -11.16
N PRO A 49 1.65 17.21 -11.94
CA PRO A 49 1.79 15.82 -11.50
C PRO A 49 3.18 15.47 -10.96
N THR A 50 4.24 15.97 -11.61
CA THR A 50 5.63 15.76 -11.20
C THR A 50 5.92 16.33 -9.81
N GLN A 51 5.50 17.56 -9.53
CA GLN A 51 5.68 18.19 -8.21
C GLN A 51 4.89 17.46 -7.11
N ARG A 52 3.70 16.96 -7.44
CA ARG A 52 2.87 16.18 -6.51
C ARG A 52 3.55 14.86 -6.16
N ILE A 53 4.10 14.17 -7.16
CA ILE A 53 4.89 12.94 -6.98
C ILE A 53 6.12 13.20 -6.10
N GLU A 54 6.90 14.24 -6.42
CA GLU A 54 8.08 14.61 -5.65
C GLU A 54 7.74 14.92 -4.18
N SER A 55 6.61 15.58 -3.95
CA SER A 55 6.12 15.87 -2.60
C SER A 55 5.77 14.61 -1.81
N LEU A 56 5.11 13.63 -2.46
CA LEU A 56 4.80 12.33 -1.86
C LEU A 56 6.06 11.52 -1.56
N ASP A 57 7.04 11.51 -2.48
CA ASP A 57 8.30 10.80 -2.31
C ASP A 57 9.16 11.43 -1.19
N ASN A 58 9.20 12.76 -1.10
CA ASN A 58 9.87 13.48 -0.02
C ASN A 58 9.23 13.18 1.34
N LEU A 59 7.90 13.15 1.41
CA LEU A 59 7.17 12.75 2.62
C LEU A 59 7.50 11.30 3.02
N ALA A 60 7.48 10.38 2.06
CA ALA A 60 7.82 8.97 2.27
C ALA A 60 9.26 8.81 2.79
N TYR A 61 10.21 9.57 2.25
CA TYR A 61 11.61 9.55 2.66
C TYR A 61 11.82 10.04 4.09
N ARG A 62 11.10 11.09 4.52
CA ARG A 62 11.23 11.65 5.87
C ARG A 62 10.28 11.04 6.91
N ALA A 63 9.43 10.09 6.53
CA ALA A 63 8.36 9.56 7.37
C ALA A 63 8.85 9.08 8.76
N ASN A 64 10.05 8.51 8.84
CA ASN A 64 10.65 8.05 10.10
C ASN A 64 11.14 9.17 11.04
N ARG A 65 11.24 10.40 10.56
CA ARG A 65 11.61 11.60 11.34
C ARG A 65 10.39 12.38 11.85
N LEU A 66 9.19 12.02 11.40
CA LEU A 66 7.95 12.68 11.78
C LEU A 66 7.47 12.17 13.15
N SER A 67 6.82 13.05 13.90
CA SER A 67 6.06 12.66 15.07
C SER A 67 4.88 11.76 14.69
N GLU A 68 4.38 10.99 15.66
CA GLU A 68 3.22 10.13 15.46
C GLU A 68 1.98 10.91 15.01
N THR A 69 1.75 12.09 15.58
CA THR A 69 0.65 12.98 15.21
C THR A 69 0.76 13.45 13.76
N GLU A 70 1.96 13.84 13.31
CA GLU A 70 2.19 14.23 11.91
C GLU A 70 1.96 13.06 10.97
N ARG A 71 2.49 11.87 11.26
CA ARG A 71 2.28 10.69 10.42
C ARG A 71 0.80 10.35 10.31
N THR A 72 0.07 10.38 11.41
CA THR A 72 -1.37 10.12 11.47
C THR A 72 -2.14 11.13 10.62
N SER A 73 -1.84 12.42 10.78
CA SER A 73 -2.44 13.51 10.00
C SER A 73 -2.19 13.37 8.49
N HIS A 74 -0.95 13.10 8.08
CA HIS A 74 -0.61 12.85 6.68
C HIS A 74 -1.31 11.61 6.13
N SER A 75 -1.34 10.53 6.91
CA SER A 75 -1.95 9.25 6.51
C SER A 75 -3.45 9.40 6.28
N ALA A 76 -4.15 10.11 7.17
CA ALA A 76 -5.58 10.40 7.05
C ALA A 76 -5.86 11.22 5.78
N LYS A 77 -5.09 12.29 5.53
CA LYS A 77 -5.24 13.14 4.34
C LYS A 77 -4.99 12.37 3.05
N ILE A 78 -3.92 11.59 2.98
CA ILE A 78 -3.59 10.79 1.79
C ILE A 78 -4.67 9.73 1.56
N SER A 79 -5.10 9.02 2.61
CA SER A 79 -6.12 7.97 2.48
C SER A 79 -7.47 8.52 2.00
N GLN A 80 -7.84 9.72 2.46
CA GLN A 80 -9.04 10.40 1.99
C GLN A 80 -8.91 10.83 0.52
N ALA A 81 -7.79 11.47 0.15
CA ALA A 81 -7.58 11.98 -1.20
C ALA A 81 -7.40 10.86 -2.26
N LEU A 82 -7.02 9.65 -1.83
CA LEU A 82 -6.72 8.54 -2.73
C LEU A 82 -7.92 8.15 -3.63
N ALA A 83 -9.14 8.23 -3.10
CA ALA A 83 -10.36 7.92 -3.84
C ALA A 83 -10.71 8.95 -4.93
N GLU A 84 -10.21 10.18 -4.79
CA GLU A 84 -10.52 11.30 -5.69
C GLU A 84 -9.41 11.54 -6.72
N GLU A 85 -8.23 10.92 -6.55
CA GLU A 85 -7.09 11.15 -7.44
C GLU A 85 -7.25 10.42 -8.78
N PRO A 86 -7.45 11.14 -9.91
CA PRO A 86 -7.69 10.51 -11.20
C PRO A 86 -6.44 9.84 -11.78
N ASN A 87 -5.23 10.35 -11.47
CA ASN A 87 -4.00 9.84 -12.04
C ASN A 87 -3.48 8.63 -11.26
N SER A 88 -3.50 7.46 -11.88
CA SER A 88 -3.05 6.22 -11.24
C SER A 88 -1.57 6.24 -10.86
N VAL A 89 -0.73 6.96 -11.60
CA VAL A 89 0.68 7.15 -11.23
C VAL A 89 0.78 7.88 -9.90
N ILE A 90 0.01 8.96 -9.70
CA ILE A 90 -0.01 9.68 -8.41
C ILE A 90 -0.54 8.76 -7.31
N ARG A 91 -1.61 7.98 -7.57
CA ARG A 91 -2.12 7.00 -6.60
C ARG A 91 -1.07 5.98 -6.17
N VAL A 92 -0.24 5.47 -7.09
CA VAL A 92 0.91 4.60 -6.75
C VAL A 92 1.86 5.29 -5.76
N HIS A 93 2.20 6.56 -5.97
CA HIS A 93 3.06 7.30 -5.03
C HIS A 93 2.36 7.59 -3.69
N MET A 94 1.05 7.78 -3.69
CA MET A 94 0.26 7.90 -2.46
C MET A 94 0.34 6.60 -1.64
N VAL A 95 0.14 5.43 -2.28
CA VAL A 95 0.25 4.12 -1.64
C VAL A 95 1.66 3.90 -1.05
N ARG A 96 2.71 4.28 -1.77
CA ARG A 96 4.10 4.23 -1.26
C ARG A 96 4.30 5.09 -0.01
N ALA A 97 3.78 6.32 -0.04
CA ALA A 97 3.86 7.22 1.11
C ALA A 97 3.12 6.65 2.32
N LEU A 98 1.91 6.11 2.14
CA LEU A 98 1.16 5.43 3.20
C LEU A 98 1.97 4.30 3.83
N ALA A 99 2.60 3.45 3.01
CA ALA A 99 3.43 2.35 3.50
C ALA A 99 4.57 2.82 4.42
N LYS A 100 5.20 3.98 4.11
CA LYS A 100 6.27 4.56 4.92
C LYS A 100 5.77 5.26 6.18
N LEU A 101 4.56 5.83 6.15
CA LEU A 101 3.94 6.46 7.32
C LEU A 101 3.55 5.42 8.37
N ASN A 102 3.13 4.22 7.95
CA ASN A 102 2.92 3.05 8.80
C ASN A 102 2.06 3.32 10.05
N THR A 103 0.88 3.89 9.83
CA THR A 103 -0.16 4.18 10.82
C THR A 103 -1.41 3.34 10.55
N PRO A 104 -2.37 3.24 11.50
CA PRO A 104 -3.66 2.60 11.24
C PRO A 104 -4.43 3.22 10.07
N GLU A 105 -4.41 4.54 9.93
CA GLU A 105 -5.04 5.27 8.83
C GLU A 105 -4.35 4.94 7.50
N ALA A 106 -3.02 4.85 7.50
CA ALA A 106 -2.29 4.45 6.31
C ALA A 106 -2.64 3.03 5.88
N PHE A 107 -2.77 2.11 6.84
CA PHE A 107 -3.18 0.75 6.55
C PHE A 107 -4.61 0.69 5.96
N ALA A 108 -5.52 1.54 6.43
CA ALA A 108 -6.86 1.67 5.83
C ALA A 108 -6.78 2.13 4.35
N GLY A 109 -5.91 3.07 4.03
CA GLY A 109 -5.66 3.49 2.64
C GLY A 109 -4.98 2.42 1.78
N LEU A 110 -4.08 1.60 2.35
CA LEU A 110 -3.54 0.43 1.64
C LEU A 110 -4.64 -0.60 1.34
N LYS A 111 -5.55 -0.84 2.30
CA LYS A 111 -6.68 -1.77 2.17
C LYS A 111 -7.64 -1.35 1.07
N SER A 112 -7.97 -0.06 0.95
CA SER A 112 -8.82 0.42 -0.15
C SER A 112 -8.13 0.29 -1.51
N SER A 113 -6.81 0.48 -1.54
CA SER A 113 -6.00 0.40 -2.77
C SER A 113 -5.88 -1.01 -3.35
N LEU A 114 -6.18 -2.06 -2.58
CA LEU A 114 -6.32 -3.43 -3.10
C LEU A 114 -7.50 -3.59 -4.08
N TYR A 115 -8.43 -2.64 -4.11
CA TYR A 115 -9.61 -2.66 -4.97
C TYR A 115 -9.55 -1.61 -6.08
N ASP A 116 -8.39 -0.99 -6.32
CA ASP A 116 -8.23 0.01 -7.37
C ASP A 116 -8.47 -0.57 -8.78
N ASN A 117 -9.04 0.24 -9.66
CA ASN A 117 -9.29 -0.14 -11.04
C ASN A 117 -8.00 -0.37 -11.84
N ASP A 118 -6.91 0.29 -11.46
CA ASP A 118 -5.59 0.18 -12.08
C ASP A 118 -4.75 -0.89 -11.37
N GLU A 119 -4.24 -1.86 -12.13
CA GLU A 119 -3.42 -2.96 -11.61
C GLU A 119 -2.09 -2.51 -11.03
N ALA A 120 -1.51 -1.39 -11.47
CA ALA A 120 -0.27 -0.88 -10.91
C ALA A 120 -0.49 -0.38 -9.48
N VAL A 121 -1.64 0.24 -9.20
CA VAL A 121 -2.02 0.67 -7.83
C VAL A 121 -2.26 -0.54 -6.94
N ARG A 122 -3.02 -1.55 -7.42
CA ARG A 122 -3.24 -2.79 -6.64
C ARG A 122 -1.93 -3.51 -6.33
N ARG A 123 -1.03 -3.65 -7.31
CA ARG A 123 0.28 -4.27 -7.15
C ARG A 123 1.16 -3.53 -6.14
N GLU A 124 1.14 -2.19 -6.17
CA GLU A 124 1.85 -1.38 -5.18
C GLU A 124 1.26 -1.60 -3.78
N ALA A 125 -0.06 -1.63 -3.63
CA ALA A 125 -0.71 -1.86 -2.33
C ALA A 125 -0.35 -3.22 -1.73
N VAL A 126 -0.33 -4.27 -2.56
CA VAL A 126 0.12 -5.62 -2.20
C VAL A 126 1.57 -5.63 -1.73
N THR A 127 2.46 -4.91 -2.44
CA THR A 127 3.87 -4.81 -2.09
C THR A 127 4.05 -4.05 -0.78
N ALA A 128 3.37 -2.91 -0.64
CA ALA A 128 3.34 -2.08 0.56
C ALA A 128 2.90 -2.88 1.79
N MET A 129 1.83 -3.67 1.69
CA MET A 129 1.33 -4.50 2.78
C MET A 129 2.38 -5.48 3.32
N GLY A 130 3.16 -6.12 2.44
CA GLY A 130 4.28 -6.99 2.84
C GLY A 130 5.33 -6.26 3.68
N VAL A 131 5.61 -4.99 3.35
CA VAL A 131 6.61 -4.18 4.06
C VAL A 131 6.11 -3.68 5.41
N THR A 132 4.81 -3.39 5.57
CA THR A 132 4.24 -2.91 6.84
C THR A 132 4.32 -3.93 7.97
N LYS A 133 4.41 -5.23 7.64
CA LYS A 133 4.38 -6.35 8.58
C LYS A 133 3.17 -6.35 9.52
N ASN A 134 2.07 -5.67 9.16
CA ASN A 134 0.81 -5.75 9.88
C ASN A 134 0.21 -7.16 9.71
N PRO A 135 -0.04 -7.93 10.79
CA PRO A 135 -0.62 -9.27 10.68
C PRO A 135 -1.97 -9.32 9.94
N GLU A 136 -2.77 -8.26 9.97
CA GLU A 136 -4.04 -8.18 9.22
C GLU A 136 -3.81 -8.32 7.70
N ALA A 137 -2.63 -7.94 7.21
CA ALA A 137 -2.29 -8.03 5.79
C ALA A 137 -2.29 -9.48 5.27
N VAL A 138 -2.00 -10.48 6.12
CA VAL A 138 -1.86 -11.88 5.68
C VAL A 138 -3.15 -12.39 5.02
N ALA A 139 -4.30 -12.15 5.66
CA ALA A 139 -5.59 -12.58 5.10
C ALA A 139 -5.92 -11.84 3.79
N LEU A 140 -5.65 -10.52 3.74
CA LEU A 140 -5.89 -9.71 2.55
C LEU A 140 -5.01 -10.15 1.37
N LEU A 141 -3.73 -10.43 1.62
CA LEU A 141 -2.79 -10.91 0.62
C LEU A 141 -3.17 -12.32 0.11
N GLY A 142 -3.64 -13.21 1.00
CA GLY A 142 -4.18 -14.51 0.62
C GLY A 142 -5.39 -14.40 -0.31
N ASP A 143 -6.32 -13.49 -0.01
CA ASP A 143 -7.46 -13.21 -0.88
C ASP A 143 -7.03 -12.69 -2.25
N VAL A 144 -6.09 -11.73 -2.29
CA VAL A 144 -5.54 -11.19 -3.54
C VAL A 144 -4.88 -12.28 -4.37
N LEU A 145 -4.06 -13.13 -3.75
CA LEU A 145 -3.36 -14.24 -4.41
C LEU A 145 -4.33 -15.16 -5.17
N ILE A 146 -5.53 -15.37 -4.64
CA ILE A 146 -6.51 -16.28 -5.23
C ILE A 146 -7.43 -15.55 -6.23
N ARG A 147 -7.78 -14.29 -5.95
CA ARG A 147 -8.92 -13.62 -6.59
C ARG A 147 -8.56 -12.47 -7.53
N ASP A 148 -7.36 -11.90 -7.46
CA ASP A 148 -7.04 -10.78 -8.35
C ASP A 148 -7.02 -11.23 -9.81
N ARG A 149 -7.65 -10.42 -10.67
CA ARG A 149 -7.73 -10.67 -12.11
C ARG A 149 -6.37 -10.60 -12.79
N ASP A 150 -5.47 -9.77 -12.28
CA ASP A 150 -4.16 -9.54 -12.86
C ASP A 150 -3.14 -10.53 -12.32
N TYR A 151 -2.36 -11.15 -13.22
CA TYR A 151 -1.38 -12.17 -12.84
C TYR A 151 -0.22 -11.58 -12.02
N ASP A 152 0.26 -10.39 -12.38
CA ASP A 152 1.39 -9.76 -11.68
C ASP A 152 0.99 -9.33 -10.27
N VAL A 153 -0.26 -8.89 -10.07
CA VAL A 153 -0.80 -8.61 -8.74
C VAL A 153 -0.83 -9.88 -7.88
N ARG A 154 -1.34 -11.01 -8.41
CA ARG A 154 -1.32 -12.30 -7.69
C ARG A 154 0.11 -12.75 -7.36
N LEU A 155 1.03 -12.61 -8.31
CA LEU A 155 2.44 -12.97 -8.11
C LEU A 155 3.10 -12.11 -7.03
N SER A 156 2.81 -10.81 -7.02
CA SER A 156 3.24 -9.91 -5.94
C SER A 156 2.65 -10.33 -4.60
N ALA A 157 1.40 -10.81 -4.55
CA ALA A 157 0.78 -11.26 -3.29
C ALA A 157 1.49 -12.50 -2.72
N ALA A 158 1.83 -13.48 -3.57
CA ALA A 158 2.66 -14.61 -3.16
C ALA A 158 4.01 -14.14 -2.58
N LYS A 159 4.70 -13.22 -3.27
CA LYS A 159 5.98 -12.69 -2.78
C LYS A 159 5.83 -11.93 -1.46
N SER A 160 4.82 -11.08 -1.33
CA SER A 160 4.54 -10.31 -0.11
C SER A 160 4.20 -11.18 1.09
N LEU A 161 3.51 -12.32 0.90
CA LEU A 161 3.26 -13.29 1.97
C LEU A 161 4.58 -13.86 2.54
N GLY A 162 5.64 -13.97 1.72
CA GLY A 162 6.99 -14.36 2.15
C GLY A 162 7.70 -13.35 3.07
N GLU A 163 7.15 -12.14 3.27
CA GLU A 163 7.66 -11.19 4.26
C GLU A 163 7.18 -11.50 5.69
N PHE A 164 6.23 -12.42 5.84
CA PHE A 164 5.65 -12.83 7.12
C PHE A 164 6.14 -14.22 7.53
N SER A 165 6.89 -14.32 8.62
CA SER A 165 7.31 -15.59 9.23
C SER A 165 6.24 -16.16 10.15
N SER A 166 5.01 -16.34 9.65
CA SER A 166 3.88 -16.88 10.41
C SER A 166 3.25 -18.09 9.72
N GLY A 167 2.72 -19.03 10.50
CA GLY A 167 2.01 -20.20 9.97
C GLY A 167 0.83 -19.81 9.08
N ALA A 168 0.09 -18.75 9.43
CA ALA A 168 -1.01 -18.23 8.61
C ALA A 168 -0.54 -17.75 7.23
N ALA A 169 0.64 -17.10 7.13
CA ALA A 169 1.19 -16.69 5.86
C ALA A 169 1.71 -17.87 5.03
N HIS A 170 2.29 -18.87 5.69
CA HIS A 170 2.68 -20.11 5.02
C HIS A 170 1.45 -20.84 4.45
N GLU A 171 0.40 -20.99 5.25
CA GLU A 171 -0.85 -21.61 4.82
C GLU A 171 -1.50 -20.86 3.65
N ALA A 172 -1.49 -19.52 3.68
CA ALA A 172 -2.00 -18.69 2.58
C ALA A 172 -1.24 -18.90 1.25
N LEU A 173 -0.01 -19.43 1.26
CA LEU A 173 0.77 -19.74 0.06
C LEU A 173 0.45 -21.10 -0.57
N VAL A 174 -0.32 -21.96 0.10
CA VAL A 174 -0.66 -23.31 -0.41
C VAL A 174 -1.27 -23.28 -1.82
N PRO A 175 -2.25 -22.41 -2.14
CA PRO A 175 -2.80 -22.35 -3.50
C PRO A 175 -1.76 -22.01 -4.58
N ALA A 176 -0.72 -21.25 -4.24
CA ALA A 176 0.35 -20.90 -5.16
C ALA A 176 1.33 -22.06 -5.40
N LEU A 177 1.53 -22.95 -4.42
CA LEU A 177 2.28 -24.21 -4.61
C LEU A 177 1.58 -25.15 -5.60
N ASP A 178 0.25 -25.11 -5.63
CA ASP A 178 -0.60 -25.92 -6.50
C ASP A 178 -0.90 -25.25 -7.85
N ALA A 179 -0.38 -24.04 -8.08
CA ALA A 179 -0.63 -23.30 -9.30
C ALA A 179 -0.10 -24.07 -10.52
N ARG A 180 -0.86 -24.04 -11.63
CA ARG A 180 -0.42 -24.63 -12.90
C ARG A 180 0.82 -23.91 -13.47
N ASP A 181 0.92 -22.62 -13.23
CA ASP A 181 2.02 -21.79 -13.69
C ASP A 181 3.31 -22.06 -12.87
N PRO A 182 4.44 -22.41 -13.52
CA PRO A 182 5.70 -22.67 -12.83
C PRO A 182 6.30 -21.46 -12.09
N ALA A 183 6.10 -20.24 -12.59
CA ALA A 183 6.64 -19.03 -11.95
C ALA A 183 5.88 -18.72 -10.65
N MET A 184 4.56 -18.95 -10.61
CA MET A 184 3.77 -18.87 -9.39
C MET A 184 4.22 -19.90 -8.34
N ARG A 185 4.42 -21.17 -8.74
CA ARG A 185 4.95 -22.20 -7.83
C ARG A 185 6.32 -21.85 -7.29
N PHE A 186 7.20 -21.37 -8.16
CA PHE A 186 8.53 -20.92 -7.77
C PHE A 186 8.48 -19.76 -6.77
N ALA A 187 7.62 -18.76 -7.00
CA ALA A 187 7.43 -17.65 -6.08
C ALA A 187 6.94 -18.12 -4.69
N ALA A 188 6.03 -19.10 -4.64
CA ALA A 188 5.57 -19.67 -3.38
C ALA A 188 6.69 -20.39 -2.63
N ILE A 189 7.46 -21.24 -3.32
CA ILE A 189 8.61 -21.95 -2.77
C ILE A 189 9.65 -20.95 -2.22
N GLU A 190 10.03 -19.95 -3.00
CA GLU A 190 11.01 -18.94 -2.56
C GLU A 190 10.51 -18.13 -1.37
N SER A 191 9.21 -17.80 -1.34
CA SER A 191 8.59 -17.09 -0.23
C SER A 191 8.62 -17.91 1.06
N LEU A 192 8.25 -19.20 0.99
CA LEU A 192 8.34 -20.12 2.11
C LEU A 192 9.79 -20.34 2.56
N ARG A 193 10.72 -20.54 1.61
CA ARG A 193 12.15 -20.69 1.89
C ARG A 193 12.71 -19.48 2.63
N LYS A 194 12.35 -18.27 2.17
CA LYS A 194 12.74 -17.00 2.80
C LYS A 194 12.17 -16.86 4.21
N SER A 195 10.87 -17.10 4.40
CA SER A 195 10.17 -16.84 5.66
C SER A 195 10.46 -17.89 6.74
N SER A 196 10.68 -19.16 6.34
CA SER A 196 10.92 -20.30 7.24
C SER A 196 12.39 -20.61 7.48
N LYS A 197 13.27 -20.21 6.55
CA LYS A 197 14.71 -20.60 6.50
C LYS A 197 14.94 -22.12 6.36
N VAL A 198 13.91 -22.87 5.97
CA VAL A 198 14.03 -24.28 5.57
C VAL A 198 14.15 -24.34 4.04
N ASP A 199 14.67 -25.44 3.50
CA ASP A 199 14.76 -25.64 2.05
C ASP A 199 14.40 -27.09 1.68
N TYR A 200 13.16 -27.30 1.23
CA TYR A 200 12.71 -28.57 0.65
C TYR A 200 12.94 -28.64 -0.87
N LYS A 201 13.81 -27.77 -1.41
CA LYS A 201 14.11 -27.65 -2.84
C LYS A 201 12.81 -27.43 -3.62
N GLY A 202 12.67 -28.07 -4.79
CA GLY A 202 11.48 -28.01 -5.63
C GLY A 202 10.32 -28.92 -5.19
N ASP A 203 10.40 -29.58 -4.02
CA ASP A 203 9.39 -30.53 -3.57
C ASP A 203 8.14 -29.81 -3.03
N THR A 204 7.20 -29.54 -3.92
CA THR A 204 5.92 -28.88 -3.58
C THR A 204 5.08 -29.68 -2.58
N ALA A 205 5.20 -31.02 -2.51
CA ALA A 205 4.44 -31.82 -1.56
C ALA A 205 4.94 -31.60 -0.13
N LYS A 206 6.26 -31.58 0.07
CA LYS A 206 6.86 -31.21 1.36
C LYS A 206 6.58 -29.76 1.73
N TRP A 207 6.67 -28.84 0.78
CA TRP A 207 6.31 -27.45 1.04
C TRP A 207 4.84 -27.28 1.47
N ARG A 208 3.91 -28.06 0.89
CA ARG A 208 2.49 -28.06 1.26
C ARG A 208 2.29 -28.58 2.68
N GLU A 209 2.90 -29.72 3.00
CA GLU A 209 2.83 -30.31 4.35
C GLU A 209 3.38 -29.33 5.40
N PHE A 210 4.54 -28.73 5.14
CA PHE A 210 5.13 -27.71 6.02
C PHE A 210 4.22 -26.50 6.20
N ALA A 211 3.68 -25.97 5.11
CA ALA A 211 2.81 -24.79 5.13
C ALA A 211 1.53 -25.00 5.94
N GLN A 212 1.07 -26.25 6.06
CA GLN A 212 -0.10 -26.66 6.84
C GLN A 212 0.25 -27.06 8.29
N GLY A 213 1.48 -26.77 8.75
CA GLY A 213 1.93 -27.03 10.12
C GLY A 213 2.56 -28.39 10.36
N GLY A 214 2.80 -29.18 9.31
CA GLY A 214 3.56 -30.42 9.39
C GLY A 214 5.06 -30.18 9.54
N ASN A 215 5.81 -31.27 9.76
CA ASN A 215 7.27 -31.25 9.86
C ASN A 215 7.89 -32.29 8.92
N PRO A 216 7.83 -32.06 7.59
CA PRO A 216 8.32 -33.02 6.62
C PRO A 216 9.82 -33.25 6.79
N GLU A 217 10.26 -34.49 6.57
CA GLU A 217 11.67 -34.82 6.65
C GLU A 217 12.48 -33.94 5.68
N PRO A 218 13.61 -33.37 6.14
CA PRO A 218 14.46 -32.56 5.27
C PRO A 218 14.92 -33.39 4.06
N PRO A 219 15.18 -32.77 2.91
CA PRO A 219 15.67 -33.49 1.75
C PRO A 219 16.97 -34.22 2.13
N ALA A 220 17.11 -35.46 1.66
CA ALA A 220 18.33 -36.23 1.85
C ALA A 220 19.50 -35.38 1.34
N THR A 221 20.51 -35.17 2.20
CA THR A 221 21.71 -34.43 1.83
C THR A 221 22.32 -35.09 0.62
N SER A 222 22.54 -34.32 -0.45
CA SER A 222 23.15 -34.86 -1.65
C SER A 222 24.52 -35.45 -1.30
N ILE A 223 24.93 -36.53 -1.97
CA ILE A 223 26.28 -37.10 -1.79
C ILE A 223 27.34 -35.99 -1.95
N ALA A 224 27.14 -35.06 -2.89
CA ALA A 224 28.03 -33.92 -3.06
C ALA A 224 28.10 -33.01 -1.82
N GLU A 225 26.97 -32.72 -1.17
CA GLU A 225 26.90 -31.91 0.06
C GLU A 225 27.47 -32.65 1.29
N GLN A 226 27.32 -33.98 1.33
CA GLN A 226 27.94 -34.83 2.36
C GLN A 226 29.47 -34.87 2.23
N LEU A 227 29.98 -34.74 1.00
CA LEU A 227 31.41 -34.73 0.70
C LEU A 227 32.06 -33.35 0.88
N ILE A 228 31.29 -32.26 1.09
CA ILE A 228 31.85 -30.95 1.44
C ILE A 228 32.45 -31.05 2.85
N PRO A 229 33.78 -30.88 3.01
CA PRO A 229 34.42 -30.90 4.31
C PRO A 229 33.79 -29.90 5.28
N SER A 230 33.68 -30.26 6.56
CA SER A 230 33.03 -29.45 7.59
C SER A 230 33.61 -28.05 7.78
N PHE A 231 34.87 -27.82 7.37
CA PHE A 231 35.54 -26.51 7.43
C PHE A 231 35.19 -25.57 6.27
N LEU A 232 34.43 -26.03 5.26
CA LEU A 232 33.90 -25.22 4.16
C LEU A 232 32.40 -24.93 4.30
N ARG A 233 31.78 -25.33 5.42
CA ARG A 233 30.37 -25.08 5.74
C ARG A 233 30.19 -23.83 6.60
#